data_AF-A0A418YYK5-F1
#
_entry.id   AF-A0A418YYK5-F1
#
_cell.length_a   1.000
_cell.length_b   1.000
_cell.length_c   1.000
_cell.angle_alpha   90.00
_cell.angle_beta   90.00
_cell.angle_gamma   90.00
#
_symmetry.space_group_name_H-M   'P 1'
#
loop_
_entity.id
_entity.type
_entity.pdbx_description
1 polymer ?
#
loop_
_entity_poly.entity_id
_entity_poly.type
_entity_poly.pdbx_seq_one_letter_code
_entity_poly.pdbx_strand_id
1 'polypeptide(L)'
;MFKAVIASSLIVMAMPVLAQDKAPLDKNDPNAVRCKRFQVTGSLVKKERVCKTNAEWRTITEQQNRDADDIITRSRAGMNPNG
;
A
#
# COMPACT_ATOMS: atom_id res chain seq x y z
N MET A 1 -29.80 19.15 -58.47
CA MET A 1 -30.20 18.10 -57.51
C MET A 1 -29.03 17.13 -57.33
N PHE A 2 -28.19 17.32 -56.30
CA PHE A 2 -27.24 16.30 -55.85
C PHE A 2 -27.18 16.34 -54.32
N LYS A 3 -27.65 15.25 -53.72
CA LYS A 3 -27.66 14.97 -52.28
C LYS A 3 -26.24 14.54 -51.86
N ALA A 4 -25.71 15.12 -50.78
CA ALA A 4 -24.59 14.54 -50.03
C ALA A 4 -24.65 15.07 -48.59
N VAL A 5 -25.44 14.41 -47.74
CA VAL A 5 -24.95 13.53 -46.66
C VAL A 5 -24.16 14.32 -45.62
N ILE A 6 -24.90 14.78 -44.60
CA ILE A 6 -24.38 15.26 -43.33
C ILE A 6 -23.78 14.04 -42.62
N ALA A 7 -22.50 13.80 -42.85
CA ALA A 7 -21.74 12.83 -42.06
C ALA A 7 -21.47 13.46 -40.69
N SER A 8 -22.39 13.27 -39.75
CA SER A 8 -22.18 13.54 -38.34
C SER A 8 -21.08 12.62 -37.81
N SER A 9 -19.82 13.03 -38.01
CA SER A 9 -18.67 12.44 -37.36
C SER A 9 -18.69 12.84 -35.89
N LEU A 10 -19.19 11.96 -35.03
CA LEU A 10 -18.98 12.03 -33.59
C LEU A 10 -17.50 11.77 -33.32
N ILE A 11 -16.70 12.84 -33.31
CA ILE A 11 -15.32 12.79 -32.84
C ILE A 11 -15.38 12.69 -31.32
N VAL A 12 -15.30 11.47 -30.79
CA VAL A 12 -15.10 11.22 -29.36
C VAL A 12 -13.65 11.59 -29.04
N MET A 13 -13.40 12.84 -28.67
CA MET A 13 -12.10 13.23 -28.13
C MET A 13 -11.94 12.59 -26.76
N ALA A 14 -11.00 11.64 -26.66
CA ALA A 14 -10.61 11.07 -25.38
C ALA A 14 -9.99 12.17 -24.51
N MET A 15 -10.71 12.61 -23.49
CA MET A 15 -10.16 13.54 -22.50
C MET A 15 -9.20 12.76 -21.61
N PRO A 16 -7.97 13.23 -21.39
CA PRO A 16 -7.12 12.64 -20.37
C PRO A 16 -7.77 12.91 -19.01
N VAL A 17 -8.08 11.85 -18.27
CA VAL A 17 -8.45 11.98 -16.85
C VAL A 17 -7.21 12.49 -16.11
N LEU A 18 -7.26 13.74 -15.64
CA LEU A 18 -6.28 14.25 -14.70
C LEU A 18 -6.66 13.71 -13.33
N ALA A 19 -5.76 12.96 -12.70
CA ALA A 19 -5.96 12.45 -11.36
C ALA A 19 -6.27 13.62 -10.41
N GLN A 20 -7.45 13.60 -9.77
CA GLN A 20 -7.79 14.54 -8.71
C GLN A 20 -6.80 14.37 -7.56
N ASP A 21 -5.88 15.32 -7.39
CA ASP A 21 -5.05 15.39 -6.20
C ASP A 21 -5.96 15.58 -4.99
N LYS A 22 -6.05 14.55 -4.15
CA LYS A 22 -6.78 14.61 -2.89
C LYS A 22 -6.06 15.63 -2.01
N ALA A 23 -6.84 16.50 -1.34
CA ALA A 23 -6.29 17.49 -0.43
C ALA A 23 -5.27 16.85 0.53
N PRO A 24 -4.16 17.53 0.85
CA PRO A 24 -3.12 16.97 1.70
C PRO A 24 -3.72 16.60 3.06
N LEU A 25 -3.74 15.31 3.38
CA LEU A 25 -4.19 14.82 4.67
C LEU A 25 -3.19 15.20 5.77
N ASP A 26 -3.69 15.37 6.99
CA ASP A 26 -2.82 15.60 8.14
C ASP A 26 -1.85 14.42 8.32
N LYS A 27 -0.66 14.72 8.83
CA LYS A 27 0.41 13.74 9.06
C LYS A 27 -0.02 12.56 9.95
N ASN A 28 -0.97 12.77 10.85
CA ASN A 28 -1.47 11.77 11.79
C ASN A 28 -2.79 11.13 11.33
N ASP A 29 -3.33 11.54 10.19
CA ASP A 29 -4.55 10.94 9.66
C ASP A 29 -4.33 9.44 9.38
N PRO A 30 -5.26 8.55 9.75
CA PRO A 30 -5.14 7.12 9.48
C PRO A 30 -4.92 6.78 8.00
N ASN A 31 -5.45 7.59 7.08
CA ASN A 31 -5.37 7.41 5.65
C ASN A 31 -4.17 8.12 5.02
N ALA A 32 -3.39 8.89 5.78
CA ALA A 32 -2.17 9.51 5.28
C ALA A 32 -1.14 8.44 4.93
N VAL A 33 -0.59 8.53 3.72
CA VAL A 33 0.38 7.56 3.19
C VAL A 33 1.78 7.89 3.69
N ARG A 34 2.45 6.88 4.26
CA ARG A 34 3.84 6.94 4.69
C ARG A 34 4.68 5.93 3.94
N CYS A 35 5.70 6.42 3.24
CA CYS A 35 6.69 5.60 2.57
C CYS A 35 7.88 5.37 3.51
N LYS A 36 8.22 4.10 3.73
CA LYS A 36 9.42 3.68 4.47
C LYS A 36 10.39 2.98 3.52
N ARG A 37 11.69 3.14 3.77
CA ARG A 37 12.75 2.43 3.02
C ARG A 37 13.30 1.32 3.89
N PHE A 38 13.31 0.10 3.37
CA PHE A 38 13.82 -1.10 4.03
C PHE A 38 15.08 -1.57 3.33
N GLN A 39 16.04 -2.07 4.11
CA GLN A 39 17.20 -2.73 3.56
C GLN A 39 16.83 -4.18 3.23
N VAL A 40 17.15 -4.63 2.03
CA VAL A 40 16.84 -6.01 1.62
C VAL A 40 17.92 -6.93 2.17
N THR A 41 17.52 -7.94 2.95
CA THR A 41 18.43 -8.95 3.48
C THR A 41 19.24 -9.60 2.35
N GLY A 42 20.56 -9.67 2.52
CA GLY A 42 21.48 -10.20 1.50
C GLY A 42 21.93 -9.20 0.44
N SER A 43 21.54 -7.92 0.52
CA SER A 43 22.07 -6.87 -0.36
C SER A 43 22.50 -5.63 0.41
N LEU A 44 23.75 -5.18 0.19
CA LEU A 44 24.27 -3.95 0.80
C LEU A 44 23.74 -2.68 0.09
N VAL A 45 23.34 -2.81 -1.17
CA VAL A 45 22.96 -1.67 -2.02
C VAL A 45 21.46 -1.61 -2.29
N LYS A 46 20.75 -2.75 -2.33
CA LYS A 46 19.33 -2.78 -2.65
C LYS A 46 18.50 -2.30 -1.46
N LYS A 47 17.71 -1.25 -1.69
CA LYS A 47 16.73 -0.72 -0.74
C LYS A 47 15.35 -0.80 -1.36
N GLU A 48 14.41 -1.37 -0.62
CA GLU A 48 13.02 -1.44 -1.02
C GLU A 48 12.26 -0.23 -0.44
N ARG A 49 11.37 0.37 -1.23
CA ARG A 49 10.50 1.46 -0.76
C ARG A 49 9.07 0.95 -0.73
N VAL A 50 8.49 0.91 0.46
CA VAL A 50 7.10 0.48 0.67
C VAL A 50 6.29 1.66 1.18
N CYS A 51 5.22 2.01 0.47
CA CYS A 51 4.28 3.06 0.83
C CYS A 51 2.96 2.43 1.24
N LYS A 52 2.50 2.76 2.44
CA LYS A 52 1.24 2.28 3.03
C LYS A 52 0.59 3.38 3.83
N THR A 53 -0.70 3.27 4.13
CA THR A 53 -1.38 4.23 5.01
C THR A 53 -0.91 4.08 6.45
N ASN A 54 -1.10 5.11 7.27
CA ASN A 54 -0.82 5.04 8.72
C ASN A 54 -1.61 3.90 9.38
N ALA A 55 -2.86 3.68 8.98
CA ALA A 55 -3.69 2.58 9.46
C ALA A 55 -3.07 1.22 9.14
N GLU A 56 -2.64 1.01 7.89
CA GLU A 56 -1.96 -0.24 7.49
C GLU A 56 -0.65 -0.46 8.23
N TRP A 57 0.12 0.60 8.49
CA TRP A 57 1.34 0.48 9.28
C TRP A 57 1.05 0.02 10.70
N ARG A 58 -0.03 0.52 11.33
CA ARG A 58 -0.45 0.09 12.65
C ARG A 58 -0.85 -1.37 12.69
N THR A 59 -1.68 -1.81 11.74
CA THR A 59 -2.12 -3.22 11.68
C THR A 59 -0.95 -4.17 11.48
N ILE A 60 0.03 -3.80 10.65
CA ILE A 60 1.26 -4.58 10.48
C ILE A 60 2.03 -4.67 11.81
N THR A 61 2.24 -3.55 12.51
CA THR A 61 2.96 -3.58 13.79
C THR A 61 2.24 -4.41 14.84
N GLU A 62 0.92 -4.28 14.95
CA GLU A 62 0.10 -5.06 15.88
C GLU A 62 0.16 -6.56 15.55
N GLN A 63 0.11 -6.93 14.26
CA GLN A 63 0.25 -8.31 13.82
C GLN A 63 1.64 -8.88 14.15
N GLN A 64 2.70 -8.14 13.84
CA GLN A 64 4.08 -8.58 14.10
C GLN A 64 4.34 -8.82 15.59
N ASN A 65 3.76 -7.98 16.47
CA ASN A 65 3.88 -8.19 17.91
C ASN A 65 3.19 -9.49 18.35
N ARG A 66 1.98 -9.76 17.85
CA ARG A 66 1.27 -11.01 18.14
C ARG A 66 2.03 -12.24 17.64
N ASP A 67 2.59 -12.17 16.43
CA ASP A 67 3.38 -13.26 15.86
C ASP A 67 4.65 -13.52 16.68
N ALA A 68 5.32 -12.45 17.14
CA ALA A 68 6.48 -12.57 18.02
C ALA A 68 6.11 -13.22 19.36
N ASP A 69 5.00 -12.80 19.98
CA ASP A 69 4.51 -13.37 21.23
C ASP A 69 4.13 -14.85 21.08
N ASP A 70 3.51 -15.25 19.96
CA ASP A 70 3.20 -16.65 19.67
C ASP A 70 4.46 -17.51 19.57
N ILE A 71 5.48 -17.03 18.85
CA ILE A 71 6.77 -17.73 18.70
C ILE A 71 7.41 -17.98 20.08
N ILE A 72 7.44 -16.95 20.93
CA ILE A 72 8.02 -17.07 22.28
C ILE A 72 7.18 -18.01 23.15
N THR A 73 5.86 -17.89 23.11
CA THR A 73 4.96 -18.73 23.92
C THR A 73 5.08 -20.21 23.54
N ARG A 74 5.08 -20.50 22.24
CA ARG A 74 5.27 -21.87 21.72
C ARG A 74 6.64 -22.42 22.06
N SER A 75 7.68 -21.61 21.93
CA SER A 75 9.05 -22.00 22.30
C SER A 75 9.12 -22.38 23.78
N ARG A 76 8.53 -21.58 24.67
CA ARG A 76 8.50 -21.87 26.12
C ARG A 76 7.73 -23.14 26.46
N ALA A 77 6.59 -23.39 25.81
CA ALA A 77 5.81 -24.60 26.04
C ALA A 77 6.59 -25.88 25.69
N GLY A 78 7.42 -25.86 24.64
CA GLY A 78 8.29 -26.98 24.28
C GLY A 78 9.56 -27.13 25.14
N MET A 79 9.90 -26.11 25.95
CA MET A 79 11.09 -26.08 26.81
C MET A 79 10.77 -26.35 28.28
N ASN A 80 9.55 -26.76 28.64
CA ASN A 80 9.26 -27.26 29.98
C ASN A 80 9.47 -28.80 30.02
N PRO A 81 10.62 -29.30 30.54
CA PRO A 81 10.86 -30.74 30.64
C PRO A 81 10.06 -31.44 31.75
N ASN A 82 9.25 -30.70 32.53
CA ASN A 82 8.44 -31.23 33.63
C ASN A 82 6.92 -31.07 33.39
N GLY A 83 6.49 -31.05 32.12
CA GLY A 83 5.10 -31.33 31.76
C GLY A 83 4.83 -32.82 31.81
#